data_AF-A0A814UT58-F1
#
_entry.id   AF-A0A814UT58-F1
#
_cell.length_a   1.000
_cell.length_b   1.000
_cell.length_c   1.000
_cell.angle_alpha   90.00
_cell.angle_beta   90.00
_cell.angle_gamma   90.00
#
_symmetry.space_group_name_H-M   'P 1'
#
loop_
_entity.id
_entity.type
_entity.pdbx_description
1 polymer ?
#
loop_
_entity_poly.entity_id
_entity_poly.type
_entity_poly.pdbx_seq_one_letter_code
_entity_poly.pdbx_strand_id
1 'polypeptide(L)' 'MFSLDIIQYEIEHLPAFGAYHNKQLVSWCLTRFDGSFGAVFTLPEFRRLGLASLVSEIKASSASFYRCF' A
#
# COMPACT_ATOMS: atom_id res chain seq x y z
N MET A 1 8.06 17.43 0.40
CA MET A 1 8.23 16.87 -0.96
C MET A 1 8.77 15.45 -0.78
N PHE A 2 8.05 14.42 -1.23
CA PHE A 2 8.57 13.05 -1.14
C PHE A 2 9.71 12.90 -2.17
N SER A 3 10.90 12.46 -1.76
CA SER A 3 11.92 12.09 -2.74
C SER A 3 11.48 10.83 -3.46
N LEU A 4 11.69 10.77 -4.77
CA LEU A 4 11.44 9.56 -5.56
C LEU A 4 12.24 8.37 -5.00
N ASP A 5 13.43 8.62 -4.48
CA ASP A 5 14.29 7.60 -3.88
C ASP A 5 13.63 6.90 -2.68
N ILE A 6 12.87 7.66 -1.87
CA ILE A 6 12.19 7.11 -0.69
C ILE A 6 11.05 6.19 -1.13
N ILE A 7 10.26 6.62 -2.11
CA ILE A 7 9.15 5.81 -2.63
C ILE A 7 9.69 4.54 -3.30
N GLN A 8 10.78 4.66 -4.06
CA GLN A 8 11.42 3.51 -4.70
C GLN A 8 11.95 2.51 -3.67
N TYR A 9 12.64 2.99 -2.62
CA TYR A 9 13.08 2.15 -1.52
C TYR A 9 11.91 1.41 -0.86
N GLU A 10 10.81 2.10 -0.57
CA GLU A 10 9.60 1.52 0.04
C GLU A 10 8.96 0.44 -0.84
N ILE A 11 8.98 0.60 -2.17
CA ILE A 11 8.44 -0.40 -3.10
C ILE A 11 9.36 -1.62 -3.21
N GLU A 12 10.68 -1.40 -3.22
CA GLU A 12 11.66 -2.47 -3.44
C GLU A 12 11.94 -3.30 -2.18
N HIS A 13 11.90 -2.68 -1.00
CA HIS A 13 12.39 -3.29 0.24
C HIS A 13 11.30 -3.55 1.27
N LEU A 14 10.13 -2.92 1.14
CA LEU A 14 9.06 -3.03 2.12
C LEU A 14 7.79 -3.64 1.50
N PRO A 15 6.95 -4.32 2.29
CA PRO A 15 5.70 -4.86 1.78
C PRO A 15 4.82 -3.75 1.18
N ALA A 16 4.39 -3.92 -0.06
CA ALA A 16 3.45 -3.05 -0.74
C ALA A 16 2.21 -3.84 -1.16
N PHE A 17 1.03 -3.26 -0.98
CA PHE A 17 -0.25 -3.91 -1.27
C PHE A 17 -1.00 -3.11 -2.32
N GLY A 18 -1.55 -3.82 -3.30
CA GLY A 18 -2.24 -3.19 -4.44
C GLY A 18 -3.43 -4.00 -4.92
N ALA A 19 -4.46 -3.29 -5.37
CA ALA A 19 -5.60 -3.87 -6.07
C ALA A 19 -5.45 -3.62 -7.58
N TYR A 20 -5.69 -4.67 -8.36
CA TYR A 20 -5.60 -4.62 -9.81
C TYR A 20 -6.97 -4.81 -10.47
N HIS A 21 -7.23 -4.04 -11.52
CA HIS A 21 -8.39 -4.22 -12.41
C HIS A 21 -7.88 -4.24 -13.85
N ASN A 22 -8.19 -5.28 -14.62
CA ASN A 22 -7.72 -5.45 -16.02
C ASN A 22 -6.20 -5.25 -16.19
N LYS A 23 -5.38 -5.80 -15.27
CA LYS A 23 -3.91 -5.65 -15.20
C LYS A 23 -3.40 -4.24 -14.89
N GLN A 24 -4.28 -3.27 -14.65
CA GLN A 24 -3.91 -1.93 -14.18
C GLN A 24 -3.94 -1.90 -12.64
N LEU A 25 -2.91 -1.32 -12.02
CA LEU A 25 -2.91 -1.02 -10.59
C LEU A 25 -3.85 0.17 -10.34
N VAL A 26 -4.91 -0.04 -9.56
CA VAL A 26 -5.98 0.97 -9.37
C VAL A 26 -6.06 1.53 -7.95
N SER A 27 -5.52 0.81 -6.97
CA SER A 27 -5.46 1.22 -5.56
C SER A 27 -4.24 0.61 -4.90
N TRP A 28 -3.57 1.32 -4.01
CA TRP A 28 -2.40 0.82 -3.32
C TRP A 28 -2.20 1.43 -1.93
N CYS A 29 -1.38 0.74 -1.15
CA CYS A 29 -0.83 1.19 0.11
C CYS A 29 0.63 0.73 0.23
N LEU A 30 1.53 1.68 0.45
CA LEU A 30 2.94 1.40 0.74
C LEU A 30 3.15 1.24 2.25
N THR A 31 4.24 0.57 2.60
CA THR A 31 4.74 0.53 3.97
C THR A 31 5.86 1.55 4.11
N ARG A 32 5.77 2.41 5.13
CA ARG A 32 6.87 3.30 5.51
C ARG A 32 7.92 2.54 6.30
N PHE A 33 9.13 3.09 6.41
CA PHE A 33 10.22 2.49 7.17
C PHE A 33 9.88 2.20 8.65
N ASP A 34 8.95 2.95 9.24
CA ASP A 34 8.45 2.77 10.61
C ASP A 34 7.28 1.78 10.72
N GLY A 35 6.94 1.08 9.62
CA GLY A 35 5.81 0.16 9.52
C GLY A 35 4.45 0.84 9.31
N SER A 36 4.40 2.18 9.37
CA SER A 36 3.16 2.93 9.17
C SER A 36 2.64 2.85 7.73
N PHE A 37 1.42 3.34 7.52
CA PHE A 37 0.80 3.41 6.20
C PHE A 37 1.43 4.56 5.40
N GLY A 38 1.88 4.26 4.19
CA GLY A 38 2.49 5.21 3.26
C GLY A 38 1.73 5.30 1.95
N ALA A 39 1.71 6.51 1.37
CA ALA A 39 1.27 6.78 0.01
C ALA A 39 -0.03 6.08 -0.42
N VAL A 40 -1.03 6.01 0.48
CA VAL A 40 -2.32 5.37 0.19
C VAL A 40 -3.05 6.17 -0.88
N PHE A 41 -3.44 5.50 -1.96
CA PHE A 41 -4.12 6.17 -3.06
C PHE A 41 -5.04 5.22 -3.82
N THR A 42 -6.05 5.79 -4.46
CA THR A 42 -6.95 5.11 -5.40
C THR A 42 -7.24 6.03 -6.55
N LEU A 43 -7.08 5.52 -7.77
CA LEU A 43 -7.36 6.25 -9.00
C LEU A 43 -8.80 6.81 -8.97
N PRO A 44 -9.04 8.07 -9.42
CA PRO A 44 -10.32 8.76 -9.27
C PRO A 44 -11.55 7.94 -9.67
N GLU A 45 -11.48 7.25 -10.79
CA GLU A 45 -12.53 6.43 -11.39
C GLU A 45 -12.84 5.13 -10.62
N PHE A 46 -11.95 4.73 -9.69
CA PHE A 46 -12.13 3.56 -8.82
C PHE A 46 -12.40 3.94 -7.35
N ARG A 47 -12.61 5.24 -7.06
CA ARG A 47 -12.93 5.71 -5.70
C ARG A 47 -14.35 5.32 -5.28
N ARG A 48 -14.59 5.33 -3.96
CA ARG A 48 -15.88 4.99 -3.32
C ARG A 48 -16.32 3.53 -3.53
N LEU A 49 -15.41 2.67 -3.95
CA LEU A 49 -15.58 1.21 -4.05
C LEU A 49 -15.00 0.45 -2.84
N GLY A 50 -14.54 1.16 -1.80
CA GLY A 50 -13.92 0.54 -0.61
C GLY A 50 -12.48 0.04 -0.80
N LEU A 51 -11.90 0.17 -2.00
CA LEU A 51 -10.58 -0.37 -2.34
C LEU A 51 -9.45 0.09 -1.40
N ALA A 52 -9.43 1.37 -1.03
CA ALA A 52 -8.43 1.90 -0.09
C ALA A 52 -8.52 1.25 1.30
N SER A 53 -9.73 0.94 1.79
CA SER A 53 -9.93 0.21 3.06
C SER A 53 -9.42 -1.21 2.91
N LEU A 54 -9.81 -1.88 1.83
CA LEU A 54 -9.45 -3.27 1.56
C LEU A 54 -7.92 -3.47 1.53
N VAL A 55 -7.19 -2.67 0.75
CA VAL A 55 -5.72 -2.80 0.68
C VAL A 55 -5.04 -2.48 2.02
N SER A 56 -5.61 -1.56 2.80
CA SER A 56 -5.09 -1.18 4.12
C SER A 56 -5.34 -2.27 5.17
N GLU A 57 -6.49 -2.92 5.15
CA GLU A 57 -6.83 -4.04 6.04
C GLU A 57 -5.98 -5.27 5.74
N ILE A 58 -5.74 -5.58 4.45
CA ILE A 58 -4.83 -6.65 4.05
C ILE A 58 -3.42 -6.37 4.55
N LYS A 59 -2.93 -5.12 4.42
CA LYS A 59 -1.64 -4.70 5.01
C LYS A 59 -1.63 -4.91 6.51
N ALA A 60 -2.63 -4.40 7.23
CA ALA A 60 -2.70 -4.52 8.69
C ALA A 60 -2.67 -5.98 9.15
N SER A 61 -3.41 -6.85 8.45
CA SER A 61 -3.47 -8.28 8.72
C SER A 61 -2.13 -8.98 8.43
N SER A 62 -1.43 -8.54 7.39
CA SER A 62 -0.10 -9.07 7.03
C SER A 62 0.98 -8.63 8.03
N ALA A 63 0.85 -7.43 8.60
CA ALA A 63 1.75 -6.92 9.64
C ALA A 63 1.70 -7.76 10.94
N SER A 64 0.56 -8.36 11.24
CA SER A 64 0.39 -9.26 12.40
C SER A 64 1.28 -10.51 12.34
N PHE A 65 1.69 -10.95 11.15
CA PHE A 65 2.65 -12.06 11.01
C PHE A 65 4.09 -11.67 11.38
N TYR A 66 4.46 -10.40 11.25
CA TYR A 66 5.81 -9.91 11.55
C TYR A 66 5.98 -9.47 13.02
N ARG A 67 4.91 -9.49 13.83
CA ARG A 67 4.95 -9.13 15.25
C ARG A 67 5.17 -10.33 16.19
N CYS A 68 5.38 -11.51 15.63
CA CYS A 68 5.62 -12.77 16.33
C CYS A 68 7.08 -13.25 16.18
N PHE A 69 8.07 -12.38 16.37
CA PHE A 69 9.48 -12.76 16.58
C PHE A 69 10.18 -11.73 17.46
#